data_AF-A0AAU3EB23-F1
#
_entry.id   AF-A0AAU3EB23-F1
#
_cell.length_a   1.000
_cell.length_b   1.000
_cell.length_c   1.000
_cell.angle_alpha   90.00
_cell.angle_beta   90.00
_cell.angle_gamma   90.00
#
_symmetry.space_group_name_H-M   'P 1'
#
loop_
_entity.id
_entity.type
_entity.pdbx_description
1 polymer ?
#
loop_
_entity_poly.entity_id
_entity_poly.type
_entity_poly.pdbx_seq_one_letter_code
_entity_poly.pdbx_strand_id
1 'polypeptide(L)' 'MSTVLPKPLLQEHRKRAMELSAAARTNLTTHVRSTDELRELGLMLGLLEVDPAGSLVTACPWDLDAVDGTDRRSESTSK' A
#
# COMPACT_ATOMS: atom_id res chain seq x y z
N MET A 1 25.83 -20.68 1.55
CA MET A 1 25.80 -20.07 0.20
C MET A 1 24.47 -19.33 0.07
N SER A 2 24.49 -18.00 -0.07
CA SER A 2 23.25 -17.21 -0.22
C SER A 2 22.83 -17.24 -1.69
N THR A 3 21.68 -17.81 -2.00
CA THR A 3 21.12 -17.83 -3.37
C THR A 3 20.44 -16.49 -3.63
N VAL A 4 21.25 -15.46 -3.84
CA VAL A 4 20.74 -14.18 -4.33
C VAL A 4 20.23 -14.41 -5.75
N LEU A 5 18.91 -14.29 -5.93
CA LEU A 5 18.29 -14.42 -7.24
C LEU A 5 18.90 -13.37 -8.20
N PRO A 6 19.11 -13.72 -9.47
CA PRO A 6 19.46 -12.76 -10.51
C PRO A 6 18.50 -11.56 -10.51
N LYS A 7 19.04 -10.34 -10.68
CA LYS A 7 18.26 -9.09 -10.72
C LYS A 7 16.94 -9.15 -11.54
N PRO A 8 16.91 -9.69 -12.78
CA PRO A 8 15.66 -9.77 -13.53
C PRO A 8 14.61 -10.67 -12.88
N LEU A 9 15.03 -11.78 -12.26
CA LEU A 9 14.13 -12.66 -11.52
C LEU A 9 13.63 -12.00 -10.23
N LEU A 10 14.48 -11.25 -9.53
CA LEU A 10 14.06 -10.45 -8.36
C LEU A 10 13.01 -9.41 -8.73
N GLN A 11 13.15 -8.73 -9.87
CA GLN A 11 12.18 -7.75 -10.35
C GLN A 11 10.84 -8.41 -10.69
N GLU A 12 10.87 -9.53 -11.39
CA GLU A 12 9.67 -10.30 -11.72
C GLU A 12 8.96 -10.83 -10.45
N HIS A 13 9.72 -11.35 -9.49
CA HIS A 13 9.17 -11.78 -8.20
C HIS A 13 8.54 -10.61 -7.43
N ARG A 14 9.19 -9.44 -7.39
CA ARG A 14 8.62 -8.24 -6.76
C ARG A 14 7.35 -7.79 -7.46
N LYS A 15 7.32 -7.81 -8.79
CA LYS A 15 6.13 -7.47 -9.58
C LYS A 15 4.96 -8.39 -9.22
N ARG A 16 5.17 -9.70 -9.24
CA ARG A 16 4.15 -10.68 -8.86
C ARG A 16 3.68 -10.52 -7.41
N ALA A 17 4.61 -10.26 -6.49
CA ALA A 17 4.26 -10.01 -5.09
C ALA A 17 3.35 -8.77 -4.95
N MET A 18 3.68 -7.68 -5.64
CA MET A 18 2.84 -6.47 -5.65
C MET A 18 1.45 -6.73 -6.24
N GLU A 19 1.36 -7.48 -7.35
CA GLU A 19 0.08 -7.86 -7.98
C GLU A 19 -0.77 -8.72 -7.04
N LEU A 20 -0.17 -9.72 -6.38
CA LEU A 20 -0.85 -10.56 -5.40
C LEU A 20 -1.34 -9.75 -4.19
N SER A 21 -0.51 -8.86 -3.66
CA SER A 21 -0.91 -7.98 -2.56
C SER A 21 -2.05 -7.05 -2.97
N ALA A 22 -2.04 -6.51 -4.19
CA ALA A 22 -3.13 -5.70 -4.71
C ALA A 22 -4.45 -6.49 -4.81
N ALA A 23 -4.41 -7.70 -5.38
CA ALA A 23 -5.58 -8.57 -5.46
C ALA A 23 -6.12 -8.96 -4.08
N ALA A 24 -5.24 -9.27 -3.12
CA ALA A 24 -5.62 -9.58 -1.74
C ALA A 24 -6.32 -8.39 -1.06
N ARG A 25 -5.82 -7.16 -1.26
CA ARG A 25 -6.47 -5.95 -0.75
C ARG A 25 -7.85 -5.74 -1.34
N THR A 26 -8.04 -5.94 -2.65
CA THR A 26 -9.35 -5.86 -3.30
C THR A 26 -10.34 -6.90 -2.74
N ASN A 27 -9.87 -8.13 -2.50
CA ASN A 27 -10.70 -9.17 -1.88
C ASN A 27 -11.13 -8.78 -0.46
N LEU A 28 -10.23 -8.24 0.34
CA LEU A 28 -10.56 -7.76 1.69
C LEU A 28 -11.66 -6.69 1.64
N THR A 29 -11.51 -5.68 0.78
CA THR A 29 -12.53 -4.61 0.64
C THR A 29 -13.88 -5.10 0.13
N THR A 30 -13.91 -6.26 -0.54
CA THR A 30 -15.17 -6.87 -1.00
C THR A 30 -15.94 -7.50 0.16
N HIS A 31 -15.24 -8.00 1.19
CA HIS A 31 -15.83 -8.80 2.26
C HIS A 31 -15.89 -8.10 3.62
N VAL A 32 -15.05 -7.10 3.85
CA VAL A 32 -14.96 -6.36 5.11
C VAL A 32 -15.35 -4.91 4.85
N ARG A 33 -16.36 -4.43 5.57
CA ARG A 33 -16.92 -3.08 5.39
C ARG A 33 -16.38 -2.07 6.39
N SER A 34 -15.79 -2.55 7.49
CA SER A 34 -15.18 -1.69 8.51
C SER A 34 -13.73 -1.36 8.12
N THR A 35 -13.41 -0.07 8.08
CA THR A 35 -12.06 0.42 7.76
C THR A 35 -11.04 -0.01 8.82
N ASP A 36 -11.43 -0.04 10.10
CA ASP A 36 -10.56 -0.48 11.19
C ASP A 36 -10.24 -1.97 11.08
N GLU A 37 -11.25 -2.80 10.80
CA GLU A 37 -11.06 -4.24 10.59
C GLU A 37 -10.22 -4.53 9.34
N LEU A 38 -10.42 -3.78 8.26
CA LEU A 38 -9.58 -3.86 7.06
C LEU A 38 -8.11 -3.57 7.41
N ARG A 39 -7.86 -2.50 8.16
CA ARG A 39 -6.52 -2.10 8.59
C ARG A 39 -5.85 -3.19 9.42
N GLU A 40 -6.54 -3.73 10.42
CA GLU A 40 -6.01 -4.78 11.27
C GLU A 40 -5.68 -6.05 10.47
N LEU A 41 -6.63 -6.52 9.65
CA LEU A 41 -6.42 -7.70 8.79
C LEU A 41 -5.29 -7.46 7.77
N GLY A 42 -5.18 -6.25 7.23
CA GLY A 42 -4.10 -5.84 6.34
C GLY A 42 -2.72 -5.93 6.97
N LEU A 43 -2.60 -5.50 8.22
CA LEU A 43 -1.36 -5.61 8.99
C LEU A 43 -1.03 -7.08 9.28
N MET A 44 -2.01 -7.87 9.73
CA MET A 44 -1.83 -9.29 10.03
C MET A 44 -1.39 -10.11 8.80
N LEU A 45 -1.89 -9.75 7.63
CA LEU A 45 -1.57 -10.43 6.37
C LEU A 45 -0.32 -9.87 5.67
N GLY A 46 0.35 -8.88 6.26
CA GLY A 46 1.53 -8.23 5.66
C GLY A 46 1.21 -7.48 4.35
N LEU A 47 -0.04 -7.04 4.17
CA LEU A 47 -0.50 -6.28 3.02
C LEU A 47 -0.33 -4.77 3.20
N LEU A 48 -0.09 -4.34 4.44
CA LEU A 48 0.25 -2.99 4.85
C LEU A 48 1.67 -2.96 5.42
N GLU A 49 2.41 -1.91 5.07
CA GLU A 49 3.76 -1.67 5.56
C GLU A 49 3.72 -0.55 6.60
N VAL A 50 4.35 -0.78 7.75
CA VAL A 50 4.51 0.21 8.81
C VAL A 50 5.99 0.54 9.00
N ASP A 51 6.26 1.80 9.32
CA ASP A 51 7.59 2.27 9.64
C ASP A 51 7.98 1.78 11.05
N PRO A 52 9.25 1.93 11.46
CA PRO A 52 9.70 1.53 12.79
C PRO A 52 9.01 2.28 13.94
N ALA A 53 8.34 3.40 13.69
CA ALA A 53 7.54 4.15 14.67
C ALA A 53 6.08 3.64 14.75
N GLY A 54 5.70 2.66 13.93
CA GLY A 54 4.35 2.08 13.87
C GLY A 54 3.37 2.87 13.00
N SER A 55 3.83 3.89 12.28
CA SER A 55 3.02 4.63 11.31
C SER A 55 3.00 3.92 9.97
N LEU A 56 1.93 4.06 9.19
CA LEU A 56 1.87 3.44 7.86
C LEU A 56 2.91 4.09 6.92
N VAL A 57 3.76 3.29 6.27
CA VAL A 57 4.77 3.77 5.30
C VAL A 57 4.12 4.34 4.04
N THR A 58 2.96 3.79 3.68
CA THR A 58 2.14 4.23 2.56
C THR A 58 0.77 4.62 3.08
N ALA A 59 0.14 5.65 2.51
CA ALA A 59 -1.23 6.03 2.85
C ALA A 59 -2.12 4.78 2.83
N CYS A 60 -2.99 4.64 3.82
CA CYS A 60 -3.84 3.45 3.93
C CYS A 60 -4.53 3.25 2.59
N PRO A 61 -4.33 2.12 1.88
CA PRO A 61 -4.93 1.91 0.55
C PRO A 61 -6.46 1.84 0.60
N TRP A 62 -7.02 1.86 1.82
CA TRP A 62 -8.45 1.85 2.13
C TRP A 62 -8.95 3.16 2.75
N ASP A 63 -8.09 4.18 2.90
CA ASP A 63 -8.52 5.53 3.21
C ASP A 63 -9.23 6.11 1.97
N LEU A 64 -10.55 5.89 1.92
CA LEU A 64 -11.43 6.45 0.89
C LEU A 64 -11.49 7.99 0.96
N ASP A 65 -11.13 8.58 2.10
CA ASP A 65 -11.12 10.04 2.31
C ASP A 65 -9.87 10.74 1.74
N ALA A 66 -8.83 10.01 1.32
CA ALA A 66 -7.59 10.60 0.80
C ALA A 66 -7.57 10.78 -0.74
N VAL A 67 -8.60 10.31 -1.44
CA VAL A 67 -8.66 10.38 -2.92
C VAL A 67 -9.36 11.65 -3.42
N ASP A 68 -9.89 12.49 -2.53
CA ASP A 68 -10.48 13.78 -2.90
C ASP A 68 -9.60 14.95 -2.41
N GLY A 69 -8.77 15.48 -3.32
CA GLY A 69 -8.26 16.84 -3.20
C GLY A 69 -6.91 17.01 -2.48
N THR A 70 -5.81 16.59 -3.10
CA THR A 70 -4.57 17.36 -2.99
C THR A 70 -3.92 17.57 -4.35
N ASP A 71 -4.73 18.11 -5.28
CA ASP A 71 -4.23 18.99 -6.33
C ASP A 71 -4.43 20.45 -5.86
N ARG A 72 -3.74 20.84 -4.78
CA ARG A 72 -3.50 22.25 -4.51
C ARG A 72 -2.12 22.58 -5.06
N ARG A 73 -2.09 22.72 -6.38
CA ARG A 73 -1.08 23.45 -7.15
C ARG A 73 -0.60 24.65 -6.32
N SER A 74 0.63 24.53 -5.83
CA SER A 74 1.39 25.68 -5.37
C SER A 74 1.67 26.55 -6.60
N GLU A 75 0.99 27.69 -6.72
CA GLU A 75 1.47 28.78 -7.55
C GLU A 75 1.33 30.07 -6.77
N SER A 76 2.33 30.28 -5.91
CA SER A 76 2.72 31.61 -5.49
C SER A 76 3.40 32.29 -6.68
N THR A 77 2.79 33.31 -7.24
CA THR A 77 3.53 34.41 -7.89
C THR A 77 2.69 35.67 -7.88
N SER A 78 3.12 36.59 -7.02
CA SER A 78 2.79 38.01 -7.05
C SER A 78 3.04 38.62 -8.44
N LYS A 79 2.11 39.47 -8.89
CA LYS A 79 2.37 40.89 -9.22
C LYS A 79 1.06 41.63 -9.49
#